data_AF-A0A529FC14-F1
#
_entry.id   AF-A0A529FC14-F1
#
_cell.length_a   1.000
_cell.length_b   1.000
_cell.length_c   1.000
_cell.angle_alpha   90.00
_cell.angle_beta   90.00
_cell.angle_gamma   90.00
#
_symmetry.space_group_name_H-M   'P 1'
#
loop_
_entity.id
_entity.type
_entity.pdbx_description
1 polymer ?
#
loop_
_entity_poly.entity_id
_entity_poly.type
_entity_poly.pdbx_seq_one_letter_code
_entity_poly.pdbx_strand_id
1 'polypeptide(L)'
;MSENTPAPPLVVHENFLLDDRIRGVPPGTSGLDSRQVGQQGWHPADGRMSLPLLTLDEAAFTSNRDLFLRYIREQGAEIAPHAKTPMAPD
;
A
#
# COMPACT_ATOMS: atom_id res chain seq x y z
N MET A 1 -13.40 -11.14 32.96
CA MET A 1 -12.42 -10.73 31.92
C MET A 1 -12.62 -11.70 30.77
N SER A 2 -13.31 -11.28 29.72
CA SER A 2 -13.54 -12.15 28.56
C SER A 2 -12.26 -12.20 27.75
N GLU A 3 -11.71 -13.38 27.52
CA GLU A 3 -10.53 -13.56 26.68
C GLU A 3 -10.89 -13.18 25.25
N ASN A 4 -10.15 -12.23 24.66
CA ASN A 4 -10.30 -11.87 23.25
C ASN A 4 -9.70 -13.01 22.41
N THR A 5 -10.57 -13.86 21.86
CA THR A 5 -10.19 -14.81 20.82
C THR A 5 -9.55 -14.05 19.66
N PRO A 6 -8.32 -14.41 19.22
CA PRO A 6 -7.70 -13.76 18.08
C PRO A 6 -8.56 -14.00 16.83
N ALA A 7 -8.97 -12.92 16.17
CA ALA A 7 -9.64 -12.99 14.88
C ALA A 7 -8.67 -13.58 13.84
N PRO A 8 -9.15 -14.44 12.92
CA PRO A 8 -8.33 -14.89 11.81
C PRO A 8 -7.83 -13.68 11.00
N PRO A 9 -6.62 -13.74 10.41
CA PRO A 9 -6.11 -12.65 9.60
C PRO A 9 -7.09 -12.39 8.43
N LEU A 10 -7.59 -11.16 8.36
CA LEU A 10 -8.52 -10.69 7.32
C LEU A 10 -7.80 -10.33 6.01
N VAL A 11 -6.49 -10.54 5.92
CA VAL A 11 -5.68 -10.10 4.79
C VAL A 11 -5.84 -11.10 3.64
N VAL A 12 -6.61 -10.70 2.64
CA VAL A 12 -6.64 -11.36 1.33
C VAL A 12 -5.69 -10.58 0.45
N HIS A 13 -4.54 -11.19 0.12
CA HIS A 13 -3.61 -10.63 -0.86
C HIS A 13 -4.22 -10.65 -2.26
N GLU A 14 -4.68 -9.49 -2.71
CA GLU A 14 -5.22 -9.30 -4.05
C GLU A 14 -4.05 -9.16 -5.03
N ASN A 15 -3.56 -10.30 -5.53
CA ASN A 15 -2.61 -10.30 -6.64
C ASN A 15 -3.36 -10.01 -7.93
N PHE A 16 -3.03 -8.90 -8.58
CA PHE A 16 -3.58 -8.53 -9.88
C PHE A 16 -2.46 -8.31 -10.90
N LEU A 17 -2.82 -8.41 -12.17
CA LEU A 17 -1.91 -8.15 -13.28
C LEU A 17 -1.97 -6.67 -13.65
N LEU A 18 -0.81 -6.04 -13.65
CA LEU A 18 -0.59 -4.69 -14.17
C LEU A 18 -0.41 -4.75 -15.69
N ASP A 19 -1.25 -4.04 -16.42
CA ASP A 19 -1.10 -3.82 -17.85
C ASP A 19 -1.13 -2.31 -18.16
N ASP A 20 -0.77 -1.94 -19.38
CA ASP A 20 -0.74 -0.56 -19.84
C ASP A 20 -2.11 0.13 -19.96
N ARG A 21 -3.21 -0.59 -19.69
CA ARG A 21 -4.56 -0.02 -19.61
C ARG A 21 -4.86 0.54 -18.23
N ILE A 22 -4.00 0.25 -17.24
CA ILE A 22 -4.07 0.83 -15.90
C ILE A 22 -3.31 2.16 -15.88
N ARG A 23 -3.99 3.23 -15.45
CA ARG A 23 -3.38 4.56 -15.30
C ARG A 23 -2.15 4.47 -14.40
N GLY A 24 -1.07 5.13 -14.79
CA GLY A 24 0.21 5.08 -14.07
C GLY A 24 1.18 4.01 -14.58
N VAL A 25 0.69 2.95 -15.20
CA VAL A 25 1.55 1.88 -15.75
C VAL A 25 2.22 2.36 -17.04
N PRO A 26 3.51 2.05 -17.27
CA PRO A 26 4.19 2.36 -18.52
C PRO A 26 3.52 1.73 -19.75
N PRO A 27 3.40 2.47 -20.87
CA PRO A 27 2.89 1.93 -22.13
C PRO A 27 3.65 0.68 -22.59
N GLY A 28 2.94 -0.33 -23.10
CA GLY A 28 3.53 -1.59 -23.55
C GLY A 28 3.78 -2.62 -22.44
N THR A 29 3.41 -2.33 -21.18
CA THR A 29 3.45 -3.33 -20.10
C THR A 29 2.37 -4.39 -20.35
N SER A 30 2.76 -5.66 -20.47
CA SER A 30 1.83 -6.78 -20.75
C SER A 30 1.74 -7.76 -19.58
N GLY A 31 0.86 -7.50 -18.61
CA GLY A 31 0.49 -8.46 -17.57
C GLY A 31 1.58 -8.75 -16.54
N LEU A 32 2.14 -7.71 -15.93
CA LEU A 32 3.11 -7.80 -14.84
C LEU A 32 2.40 -8.16 -13.52
N ASP A 33 2.89 -9.16 -12.80
CA ASP A 33 2.38 -9.46 -11.44
C ASP A 33 2.65 -8.25 -10.52
N SER A 34 1.62 -7.76 -9.81
CA SER A 34 1.73 -6.59 -8.94
C SER A 34 2.87 -6.69 -7.92
N ARG A 35 3.24 -7.92 -7.49
CA ARG A 35 4.35 -8.16 -6.56
C ARG A 35 5.74 -7.90 -7.17
N GLN A 36 5.83 -7.83 -8.48
CA GLN A 36 7.09 -7.62 -9.22
C GLN A 36 7.31 -6.14 -9.56
N VAL A 37 6.36 -5.25 -9.26
CA VAL A 37 6.44 -3.83 -9.63
C VAL A 37 7.67 -3.14 -9.03
N GLY A 38 8.02 -3.45 -7.77
CA GLY A 38 9.19 -2.88 -7.11
C GLY A 38 10.53 -3.24 -7.77
N GLN A 39 10.57 -4.31 -8.55
CA GLN A 39 11.77 -4.75 -9.27
C GLN A 39 11.95 -4.03 -10.62
N GLN A 40 10.93 -3.31 -11.11
CA GLN A 40 10.97 -2.66 -12.42
C GLN A 40 11.77 -1.35 -12.43
N GLY A 41 12.11 -0.82 -11.26
CA GLY A 41 12.79 0.47 -11.13
C GLY A 41 12.02 1.60 -11.83
N TRP A 42 10.69 1.55 -11.79
CA TRP A 42 9.86 2.60 -12.37
C TRP A 42 9.96 3.85 -11.52
N HIS A 43 10.33 4.96 -12.16
CA HIS A 43 10.41 6.26 -11.53
C HIS A 43 9.71 7.31 -12.42
N PRO A 44 8.82 8.16 -11.88
CA PRO A 44 8.04 9.09 -12.69
C PRO A 44 8.90 10.11 -13.45
N ALA A 45 10.04 10.49 -12.88
CA ALA A 45 10.97 11.44 -13.51
C ALA A 45 11.63 10.87 -14.78
N ASP A 46 11.60 9.56 -15.01
CA ASP A 46 12.15 8.94 -16.22
C ASP A 46 11.25 9.15 -17.45
N GLY A 47 10.04 9.71 -17.26
CA GLY A 47 9.07 9.94 -18.34
C GLY A 47 8.42 8.68 -18.91
N ARG A 48 8.73 7.49 -18.35
CA ARG A 48 8.20 6.20 -18.82
C ARG A 48 6.80 5.89 -18.30
N MET A 49 6.39 6.50 -17.19
CA MET A 49 5.10 6.24 -16.55
C MET A 49 3.99 7.11 -17.14
N SER A 50 2.80 6.54 -17.31
CA SER A 50 1.63 7.27 -17.80
C SER A 50 1.11 8.24 -16.74
N LEU A 51 1.11 9.55 -17.03
CA LEU A 51 0.58 10.58 -16.12
C LEU A 51 -0.92 10.82 -16.35
N PRO A 52 -1.67 11.31 -15.35
CA PRO A 52 -1.27 11.62 -13.97
C PRO A 52 -1.02 10.37 -13.13
N LEU A 53 -0.09 10.47 -12.21
CA LEU A 53 0.32 9.41 -11.29
C LEU A 53 0.41 9.96 -9.86
N LEU A 54 -0.07 9.19 -8.89
CA LEU A 54 0.14 9.44 -7.47
C LEU A 54 1.37 8.64 -7.02
N THR A 55 2.27 9.29 -6.28
CA THR A 55 3.43 8.64 -5.67
C THR A 55 3.29 8.65 -4.15
N LEU A 56 3.91 7.65 -3.51
CA LEU A 56 4.05 7.56 -2.08
C LEU A 56 5.54 7.54 -1.74
N ASP A 57 5.95 8.40 -0.81
CA ASP A 57 7.27 8.31 -0.21
C ASP A 57 7.24 7.24 0.89
N GLU A 58 7.96 6.14 0.66
CA GLU A 58 7.98 4.99 1.57
C GLU A 58 8.60 5.32 2.94
N ALA A 59 9.63 6.17 2.97
CA ALA A 59 10.28 6.58 4.22
C ALA A 59 9.36 7.48 5.04
N ALA A 60 8.68 8.43 4.39
CA ALA A 60 7.70 9.28 5.04
C ALA A 60 6.50 8.48 5.54
N PHE A 61 5.98 7.55 4.73
CA PHE A 61 4.89 6.65 5.14
C PHE A 61 5.27 5.82 6.37
N THR A 62 6.43 5.16 6.33
CA THR A 62 6.95 4.37 7.44
C THR A 62 7.13 5.20 8.70
N SER A 63 7.74 6.39 8.58
CA SER A 63 7.92 7.31 9.71
C SER A 63 6.58 7.74 10.33
N ASN A 64 5.58 8.09 9.51
CA ASN A 64 4.26 8.50 9.97
C ASN A 64 3.53 7.38 10.71
N ARG A 65 3.56 6.15 10.14
CA ARG A 65 3.00 4.96 10.77
C ARG A 65 3.62 4.70 12.13
N ASP A 66 4.95 4.67 12.19
CA ASP A 66 5.69 4.32 13.41
C ASP A 66 5.52 5.37 14.51
N LEU A 67 5.50 6.65 14.14
CA LEU A 67 5.18 7.76 15.05
C LEU A 67 3.80 7.59 15.67
N PHE A 68 2.79 7.36 14.83
CA PHE A 68 1.40 7.26 15.28
C PHE A 68 1.18 6.04 16.17
N LEU A 69 1.68 4.86 15.77
CA LEU A 69 1.55 3.63 16.55
C LEU A 69 2.29 3.73 17.89
N ARG A 70 3.47 4.38 17.91
CA ARG A 70 4.19 4.67 19.16
C ARG A 70 3.35 5.54 20.09
N TYR A 71 2.76 6.62 19.58
CA TYR A 71 1.92 7.52 20.36
C TYR A 71 0.71 6.79 20.96
N ILE A 72 -0.01 6.00 20.17
CA ILE A 72 -1.17 5.21 20.63
C ILE A 72 -0.79 4.29 21.79
N ARG A 73 0.35 3.60 21.68
CA ARG A 73 0.89 2.75 22.75
C ARG A 73 1.20 3.54 24.02
N GLU A 74 1.82 4.71 23.89
CA GLU A 74 2.15 5.58 25.04
C GLU A 74 0.90 6.08 25.76
N GLN A 75 -0.21 6.25 25.04
CA GLN A 75 -1.50 6.64 25.63
C GLN A 75 -2.31 5.45 26.18
N GLY A 76 -1.82 4.20 26.04
CA GLY A 76 -2.56 3.01 26.45
C GLY A 76 -3.86 2.80 25.66
N ALA A 77 -3.93 3.31 24.42
CA ALA A 77 -5.11 3.22 23.58
C ALA A 77 -5.02 2.05 22.59
N GLU A 78 -6.17 1.56 22.16
CA GLU A 78 -6.30 0.66 21.01
C GLU A 78 -6.80 1.44 19.79
N ILE A 79 -6.42 1.00 18.59
CA ILE A 79 -6.82 1.67 17.35
C ILE A 79 -7.28 0.68 16.28
N ALA A 80 -8.35 1.06 15.58
CA ALA A 80 -8.85 0.40 14.38
C ALA A 80 -8.77 1.40 13.20
N PRO A 81 -7.65 1.43 12.45
CA PRO A 81 -7.50 2.33 11.31
C PRO A 81 -8.61 2.13 10.29
N HIS A 82 -9.24 3.22 9.86
CA HIS A 82 -10.34 3.13 8.91
C HIS A 82 -9.81 2.99 7.47
N ALA A 83 -9.89 1.78 6.91
CA ALA A 83 -9.32 1.45 5.60
C ALA A 83 -10.09 1.99 4.37
N LYS A 84 -11.20 2.72 4.54
CA LYS A 84 -12.05 3.16 3.41
C LYS A 84 -11.39 4.18 2.49
N THR A 85 -10.40 4.90 3.01
CA THR A 85 -9.81 6.04 2.30
C THR A 85 -8.69 5.58 1.38
N PRO A 86 -7.72 4.76 1.83
CA PRO A 86 -6.76 4.17 0.90
C PRO A 86 -7.41 3.15 -0.03
N MET A 87 -8.48 2.47 0.41
CA MET A 87 -9.06 1.32 -0.32
C MET A 87 -8.00 0.29 -0.76
N ALA A 88 -6.88 0.25 -0.03
CA ALA A 88 -5.79 -0.70 -0.17
C ALA A 88 -5.90 -1.66 1.01
N PRO A 89 -6.53 -2.83 0.83
CA PRO A 89 -6.77 -3.79 1.90
C PRO A 89 -5.50 -4.56 2.34
N ASP A 90 -4.45 -4.50 1.51
CA ASP A 90 -3.15 -5.15 1.70
C ASP A 90 -2.09 -4.28 2.36
#